data_AF-A0A6N2VZK4-F1
#
_entry.id   AF-A0A6N2VZK4-F1
#
_cell.length_a   1.000
_cell.length_b   1.000
_cell.length_c   1.000
_cell.angle_alpha   90.00
_cell.angle_beta   90.00
_cell.angle_gamma   90.00
#
_symmetry.space_group_name_H-M   'P 1'
#
loop_
_entity.id
_entity.type
_entity.pdbx_description
1 polymer ?
#
loop_
_entity_poly.entity_id
_entity_poly.type
_entity_poly.pdbx_seq_one_letter_code
_entity_poly.pdbx_strand_id
1 'polypeptide(L)'
;MRFSNYARIGKSPLIKAIGIQKNHIDTYYTESQELDRAASGCFSCPNYKNIEFLEYLPQETQNDALFQCNHCSQCVYKTVYKEHIRYINEKNRFGSAKRLKGIALKLFVIYHFCNPDDHGLIKSLSPKELAAYLGCTVRSIYNANAKLQEYGYIMLCKDGLTRNHFHVILAEYDTYALTAKDGGRGYATFNLPFLDELVKLDDLNQLRIYLRTALDLDTNRNPEKKLVATTPYSTLRRYLPRYCKPGIIRKALSSVSNLFHVIFSEESVTLQMEPAYHGKRVLEMNNTENATSLRSYFENLDAAMQRMNDSSLKETKAKQTDIDFLNQAGIVKQQGINKKFYVPFRLTDSDYSDLALLASTYSLSAVKKCISYVYNAYKADFKLQSIGALIRTILKCEDSEMASLPLNV
;
A
#
# COMPACT_ATOMS: atom_id res chain seq x y z
N MET A 1 0.69 -21.68 9.95
CA MET A 1 0.31 -20.28 9.74
C MET A 1 0.66 -19.84 8.32
N ARG A 2 -0.25 -19.18 7.59
CA ARG A 2 0.00 -18.65 6.25
C ARG A 2 -0.11 -17.13 6.27
N PHE A 3 0.97 -16.44 5.91
CA PHE A 3 0.98 -14.97 5.80
C PHE A 3 0.67 -14.54 4.37
N SER A 4 0.04 -13.37 4.23
CA SER A 4 -0.04 -12.68 2.95
C SER A 4 1.34 -12.17 2.52
N ASN A 5 1.56 -12.03 1.21
CA ASN A 5 2.78 -11.38 0.72
C ASN A 5 2.83 -9.89 1.05
N TYR A 6 1.65 -9.27 1.22
CA TYR A 6 1.48 -7.85 1.47
C TYR A 6 0.40 -7.61 2.52
N ALA A 7 0.58 -6.59 3.35
CA ALA A 7 -0.39 -6.17 4.35
C ALA A 7 -0.64 -4.66 4.27
N ARG A 8 -1.91 -4.28 4.47
CA ARG A 8 -2.32 -2.89 4.64
C ARG A 8 -2.32 -2.57 6.13
N ILE A 9 -1.44 -1.69 6.57
CA ILE A 9 -1.32 -1.32 7.99
C ILE A 9 -1.78 0.11 8.19
N GLY A 10 -2.77 0.33 9.05
CA GLY A 10 -3.35 1.66 9.28
C GLY A 10 -2.32 2.63 9.85
N LYS A 11 -2.20 3.81 9.24
CA LYS A 11 -1.26 4.85 9.69
C LYS A 11 -1.60 5.34 11.09
N SER A 12 -2.88 5.62 11.33
CA SER A 12 -3.40 6.05 12.64
C SER A 12 -3.04 5.08 13.78
N PRO A 13 -3.47 3.81 13.74
CA PRO A 13 -3.19 2.88 14.84
C PRO A 13 -1.70 2.56 14.96
N LEU A 14 -0.94 2.44 13.86
CA LEU A 14 0.49 2.18 13.95
C LEU A 14 1.27 3.37 14.56
N ILE A 15 0.94 4.61 14.19
CA ILE A 15 1.53 5.81 14.81
C ILE A 15 1.24 5.85 16.31
N LYS A 16 -0.01 5.57 16.73
CA LYS A 16 -0.35 5.47 18.15
C LYS A 16 0.48 4.40 18.86
N ALA A 17 0.63 3.23 18.23
CA ALA A 17 1.35 2.08 18.79
C ALA A 17 2.85 2.36 18.98
N ILE A 18 3.47 3.06 18.03
CA ILE A 18 4.87 3.51 18.09
C ILE A 18 5.05 4.62 19.13
N GLY A 19 4.23 5.65 19.02
CA GLY A 19 4.32 6.90 19.76
C GLY A 19 3.85 8.08 18.92
N ILE A 20 2.92 8.84 19.50
CA ILE A 20 2.45 10.12 18.95
C ILE A 20 3.52 11.16 19.21
N GLN A 21 3.85 11.96 18.20
CA GLN A 21 4.78 13.06 18.39
C GLN A 21 4.18 14.21 19.20
N LYS A 22 5.00 14.87 20.01
CA LYS A 22 4.60 16.10 20.70
C LYS A 22 4.27 17.21 19.69
N ASN A 23 3.30 18.04 20.09
CA ASN A 23 2.92 19.22 19.32
C ASN A 23 4.11 20.14 19.11
N HIS A 24 4.25 20.65 17.89
CA HIS A 24 5.29 21.60 17.52
C HIS A 24 4.85 22.38 16.28
N ILE A 25 5.66 23.37 15.94
CA ILE A 25 5.50 24.23 14.79
C ILE A 25 6.68 23.94 13.86
N ASP A 26 6.39 23.75 12.58
CA ASP A 26 7.39 23.73 11.52
C ASP A 26 7.24 25.01 10.71
N THR A 27 8.34 25.76 10.58
CA THR A 27 8.41 26.94 9.72
C THR A 27 9.02 26.52 8.38
N TYR A 28 8.39 26.92 7.27
CA TYR A 28 8.94 26.71 5.93
C TYR A 28 8.79 27.97 5.09
N TYR A 29 9.65 28.12 4.08
CA TYR A 29 9.67 29.29 3.21
C TYR A 29 9.24 28.89 1.80
N THR A 30 8.38 29.70 1.19
CA THR A 30 8.11 29.61 -0.24
C THR A 30 8.82 30.75 -0.96
N GLU A 31 9.55 30.40 -2.01
CA GLU A 31 10.17 31.36 -2.91
C GLU A 31 9.18 31.75 -4.02
N SER A 32 9.03 33.04 -4.27
CA SER A 32 8.31 33.56 -5.42
C SER A 32 9.07 34.71 -6.05
N GLN A 33 9.06 34.77 -7.38
CA GLN A 33 9.51 35.95 -8.12
C GLN A 33 8.38 36.98 -8.13
N GLU A 34 8.60 38.12 -7.50
CA GLU A 34 7.64 39.22 -7.49
C GLU A 34 8.24 40.42 -8.22
N LEU A 35 7.40 41.17 -8.95
CA LEU A 35 7.84 42.36 -9.67
C LEU A 35 8.33 43.42 -8.68
N ASP A 36 9.57 43.86 -8.82
CA ASP A 36 10.07 45.01 -8.10
C ASP A 36 9.59 46.29 -8.80
N ARG A 37 8.48 46.84 -8.32
CA ARG A 37 7.85 48.03 -8.90
C ARG A 37 8.76 49.26 -8.90
N ALA A 38 9.69 49.36 -7.95
CA ALA A 38 10.61 50.49 -7.88
C ALA A 38 11.73 50.33 -8.92
N ALA A 39 12.39 49.16 -8.94
CA ALA A 39 13.46 48.88 -9.89
C ALA A 39 12.96 48.80 -11.34
N SER A 40 11.71 48.37 -11.54
CA SER A 40 11.05 48.32 -12.86
C SER A 40 10.53 49.69 -13.34
N GLY A 41 10.69 50.75 -12.53
CA GLY A 41 10.17 52.08 -12.86
C GLY A 41 8.65 52.17 -12.95
N CYS A 42 7.91 51.22 -12.36
CA CYS A 42 6.47 51.12 -12.51
C CYS A 42 5.74 52.37 -12.02
N PHE A 43 6.22 53.05 -10.97
CA PHE A 43 5.57 54.25 -10.43
C PHE A 43 5.51 55.43 -11.41
N SER A 44 6.36 55.42 -12.45
CA SER A 44 6.36 56.42 -13.53
C SER A 44 5.70 55.93 -14.82
N CYS A 45 5.19 54.70 -14.83
CA CYS A 45 4.52 54.12 -15.99
C CYS A 45 3.11 54.70 -16.15
N PRO A 46 2.67 55.09 -17.37
CA PRO A 46 1.29 55.51 -17.62
C PRO A 46 0.25 54.46 -17.21
N ASN A 47 0.61 53.17 -17.29
CA ASN A 47 -0.26 52.05 -16.94
C ASN A 47 -0.31 51.75 -15.42
N TYR A 48 0.50 52.44 -14.60
CA TYR A 48 0.58 52.21 -13.15
C TYR A 48 -0.76 52.35 -12.44
N LYS A 49 -1.48 53.44 -12.71
CA LYS A 49 -2.78 53.72 -12.09
C LYS A 49 -3.81 52.66 -12.48
N ASN A 50 -3.73 52.12 -13.69
CA ASN A 50 -4.65 51.06 -14.12
C ASN A 50 -4.41 49.75 -13.36
N ILE A 51 -3.16 49.43 -13.05
CA ILE A 51 -2.79 48.25 -12.25
C ILE A 51 -3.09 48.45 -10.76
N GLU A 52 -2.88 49.66 -10.23
CA GLU A 52 -3.14 49.99 -8.82
C GLU A 52 -4.63 49.93 -8.47
N PHE A 53 -5.50 50.34 -9.39
CA PHE A 53 -6.95 50.34 -9.22
C PHE A 53 -7.68 49.28 -10.06
N LEU A 54 -6.98 48.22 -10.45
CA LEU A 54 -7.43 47.20 -11.41
C LEU A 54 -8.83 46.66 -11.08
N GLU A 55 -9.09 46.34 -9.81
CA GLU A 55 -10.37 45.76 -9.34
C GLU A 55 -11.58 46.70 -9.54
N TYR A 56 -11.36 48.00 -9.74
CA TYR A 56 -12.40 49.01 -9.93
C TYR A 56 -12.62 49.41 -11.39
N LEU A 57 -11.85 48.83 -12.32
CA LEU A 57 -11.94 49.15 -13.75
C LEU A 57 -12.86 48.18 -14.50
N PRO A 58 -13.41 48.59 -15.66
CA PRO A 58 -14.12 47.67 -16.56
C PRO A 58 -13.24 46.51 -17.01
N GLN A 59 -13.83 45.33 -17.26
CA GLN A 59 -13.11 44.09 -17.59
C GLN A 59 -12.16 44.25 -18.79
N GLU A 60 -12.55 45.03 -19.80
CA GLU A 60 -11.72 45.32 -20.98
C GLU A 60 -10.44 46.07 -20.59
N THR A 61 -10.57 47.13 -19.78
CA THR A 61 -9.43 47.91 -19.28
C THR A 61 -8.53 47.09 -18.35
N GLN A 62 -9.11 46.17 -17.57
CA GLN A 62 -8.33 45.23 -16.76
C GLN A 62 -7.45 44.33 -17.63
N ASN A 63 -8.03 43.74 -18.67
CA ASN A 63 -7.32 42.84 -19.58
C ASN A 63 -6.20 43.58 -20.32
N ASP A 64 -6.46 44.79 -20.82
CA ASP A 64 -5.46 45.61 -21.49
C ASP A 64 -4.32 46.03 -20.57
N ALA A 65 -4.63 46.46 -19.34
CA ALA A 65 -3.63 46.84 -18.36
C ALA A 65 -2.72 45.66 -17.98
N LEU A 66 -3.29 44.49 -17.73
CA LEU A 66 -2.53 43.26 -17.45
C LEU A 66 -1.69 42.84 -18.66
N PHE A 67 -2.23 42.92 -19.87
CA PHE A 67 -1.50 42.59 -21.09
C PHE A 67 -0.25 43.48 -21.26
N GLN A 68 -0.38 44.80 -21.06
CA GLN A 68 0.73 45.74 -21.16
C GLN A 68 1.81 45.49 -20.10
N CYS A 69 1.43 45.14 -18.87
CA CYS A 69 2.40 44.82 -17.82
C CYS A 69 3.12 43.48 -18.06
N ASN A 70 2.42 42.46 -18.58
CA ASN A 70 3.02 41.17 -18.88
C ASN A 70 4.04 41.22 -20.04
N HIS A 71 3.96 42.24 -20.90
CA HIS A 71 4.86 42.45 -22.03
C HIS A 71 5.82 43.63 -21.85
N CYS A 72 5.97 44.13 -20.61
CA CYS A 72 6.83 45.27 -20.33
C CYS A 72 8.31 44.87 -20.33
N SER A 73 9.13 45.56 -21.13
CA SER A 73 10.57 45.31 -21.25
C SER A 73 11.40 45.82 -20.06
N GLN A 74 10.78 46.61 -19.16
CA GLN A 74 11.43 47.19 -17.98
C GLN A 74 11.21 46.35 -16.71
N CYS A 75 10.54 45.19 -16.80
CA CYS A 75 10.24 44.36 -15.64
C CYS A 75 11.51 43.76 -15.00
N VAL A 76 11.79 44.19 -13.78
CA VAL A 76 12.79 43.63 -12.89
C VAL A 76 12.08 42.86 -11.78
N TYR A 77 12.38 41.57 -11.67
CA TYR A 77 11.82 40.72 -10.62
C TYR A 77 12.80 40.59 -9.46
N LYS A 78 12.26 40.55 -8.24
CA LYS A 78 13.00 40.23 -7.03
C LYS A 78 12.50 38.91 -6.45
N THR A 79 13.43 38.17 -5.88
CA THR A 79 13.11 36.95 -5.15
C THR A 79 12.58 37.32 -3.77
N VAL A 80 11.35 36.92 -3.47
CA VAL A 80 10.69 37.14 -2.18
C VAL A 80 10.50 35.79 -1.50
N TYR A 81 10.93 35.71 -0.24
CA TYR A 81 10.71 34.54 0.62
C TYR A 81 9.55 34.84 1.56
N LYS A 82 8.47 34.06 1.44
CA LYS A 82 7.34 34.12 2.37
C LYS A 82 7.47 33.02 3.41
N GLU A 83 7.45 33.41 4.67
CA GLU A 83 7.44 32.49 5.81
C GLU A 83 6.05 31.92 6.02
N HIS A 84 5.97 30.59 6.17
CA HIS A 84 4.75 29.86 6.49
C HIS A 84 4.92 29.05 7.76
N ILE A 85 3.89 29.07 8.60
CA ILE A 85 3.85 28.39 9.89
C ILE A 85 2.91 27.19 9.78
N ARG A 86 3.44 25.98 9.99
CA ARG A 86 2.67 24.74 10.01
C ARG A 86 2.60 24.16 11.42
N TYR A 87 1.41 24.10 11.98
CA TYR A 87 1.16 23.44 13.26
C TYR A 87 1.03 21.93 13.08
N ILE A 88 1.85 21.16 13.80
CA ILE A 88 1.81 19.70 13.77
C ILE A 88 1.24 19.17 15.10
N ASN A 89 0.05 18.56 15.02
CA ASN A 89 -0.64 17.95 16.16
C ASN A 89 -1.15 16.56 15.80
N GLU A 90 -0.33 15.55 16.09
CA GLU A 90 -0.69 14.15 15.80
C GLU A 90 -1.77 13.59 16.70
N LYS A 91 -1.88 14.08 17.94
CA LYS A 91 -2.93 13.63 18.85
C LYS A 91 -4.31 13.97 18.30
N ASN A 92 -4.47 15.15 17.73
CA ASN A 92 -5.70 15.54 17.03
C ASN A 92 -5.90 14.71 15.76
N ARG A 93 -4.83 14.54 14.96
CA ARG A 93 -4.93 13.83 13.69
C ARG A 93 -5.25 12.34 13.82
N PHE A 94 -4.61 11.63 14.74
CA PHE A 94 -4.65 10.16 14.84
C PHE A 94 -5.33 9.65 16.11
N GLY A 95 -5.75 10.54 17.02
CA GLY A 95 -6.30 10.18 18.32
C GLY A 95 -5.20 9.83 19.33
N SER A 96 -5.59 9.16 20.42
CA SER A 96 -4.67 8.80 21.51
C SER A 96 -4.83 7.34 21.92
N ALA A 97 -3.73 6.61 22.02
CA ALA A 97 -3.67 5.31 22.68
C ALA A 97 -2.29 5.11 23.33
N LYS A 98 -2.20 4.10 24.21
CA LYS A 98 -0.95 3.77 24.92
C LYS A 98 0.03 3.08 23.97
N ARG A 99 1.31 3.49 24.01
CA ARG A 99 2.39 2.88 23.21
C ARG A 99 2.57 1.40 23.53
N LEU A 100 2.86 0.61 22.51
CA LEU A 100 3.14 -0.82 22.64
C LEU A 100 4.61 -1.09 22.97
N LYS A 101 4.84 -2.24 23.63
CA LYS A 101 6.17 -2.83 23.83
C LYS A 101 6.52 -3.78 22.68
N GLY A 102 7.79 -4.21 22.57
CA GLY A 102 8.33 -4.92 21.40
C GLY A 102 7.46 -6.06 20.88
N ILE A 103 7.20 -7.08 21.70
CA ILE A 103 6.40 -8.25 21.28
C ILE A 103 4.99 -7.84 20.85
N ALA A 104 4.32 -6.97 21.60
CA ALA A 104 2.97 -6.51 21.24
C ALA A 104 2.95 -5.67 19.96
N LEU A 105 3.97 -4.84 19.72
CA LEU A 105 4.11 -4.05 18.51
C LEU A 105 4.37 -4.93 17.28
N LYS A 106 5.26 -5.91 17.39
CA LYS A 106 5.50 -6.89 16.32
C LYS A 106 4.23 -7.72 16.05
N LEU A 107 3.58 -8.21 17.10
CA LEU A 107 2.34 -8.99 16.99
C LEU A 107 1.21 -8.19 16.33
N PHE A 108 1.07 -6.90 16.66
CA PHE A 108 0.12 -6.02 16.00
C PHE A 108 0.35 -5.94 14.48
N VAL A 109 1.61 -5.81 14.05
CA VAL A 109 1.96 -5.81 12.62
C VAL A 109 1.66 -7.18 11.99
N ILE A 110 2.04 -8.28 12.64
CA ILE A 110 1.80 -9.66 12.17
C ILE A 110 0.32 -9.91 11.89
N TYR A 111 -0.59 -9.40 12.73
CA TYR A 111 -2.03 -9.57 12.50
C TYR A 111 -2.50 -9.03 11.16
N HIS A 112 -1.91 -7.96 10.64
CA HIS A 112 -2.26 -7.44 9.32
C HIS A 112 -1.83 -8.36 8.18
N PHE A 113 -0.85 -9.24 8.42
CA PHE A 113 -0.40 -10.28 7.48
C PHE A 113 -1.18 -11.59 7.59
N CYS A 114 -2.05 -11.72 8.60
CA CYS A 114 -2.85 -12.94 8.82
C CYS A 114 -4.16 -12.94 8.02
N ASN A 115 -4.20 -12.29 6.85
CA ASN A 115 -5.38 -12.17 5.99
C ASN A 115 -6.66 -11.68 6.70
N PRO A 116 -6.64 -10.50 7.35
CA PRO A 116 -7.86 -9.89 7.88
C PRO A 116 -8.90 -9.71 6.77
N ASP A 117 -10.16 -10.02 7.08
CA ASP A 117 -11.28 -9.74 6.18
C ASP A 117 -11.57 -8.23 6.07
N ASP A 118 -12.62 -7.85 5.34
CA ASP A 118 -12.96 -6.46 5.08
C ASP A 118 -13.34 -5.68 6.36
N HIS A 119 -13.65 -6.38 7.47
CA HIS A 119 -13.92 -5.80 8.79
C HIS A 119 -12.76 -5.97 9.77
N GLY A 120 -11.63 -6.52 9.33
CA GLY A 120 -10.43 -6.70 10.16
C GLY A 120 -10.45 -7.97 11.01
N LEU A 121 -11.38 -8.90 10.78
CA LEU A 121 -11.45 -10.16 11.50
C LEU A 121 -10.44 -11.17 10.95
N ILE A 122 -9.69 -11.77 11.86
CA ILE A 122 -8.69 -12.80 11.62
C ILE A 122 -9.10 -14.02 12.44
N LYS A 123 -9.28 -15.15 11.76
CA LYS A 123 -9.80 -16.38 12.35
C LYS A 123 -8.69 -17.38 12.67
N SER A 124 -8.99 -18.25 13.64
CA SER A 124 -8.20 -19.42 14.04
C SER A 124 -6.68 -19.20 14.16
N LEU A 125 -6.27 -18.24 14.99
CA LEU A 125 -4.85 -17.97 15.26
C LEU A 125 -4.30 -18.91 16.31
N SER A 126 -3.18 -19.57 16.01
CA SER A 126 -2.44 -20.42 16.93
C SER A 126 -1.41 -19.60 17.73
N PRO A 127 -1.52 -19.52 19.07
CA PRO A 127 -0.50 -18.91 19.92
C PRO A 127 0.87 -19.59 19.78
N LYS A 128 0.91 -20.89 19.50
CA LYS A 128 2.16 -21.65 19.34
C LYS A 128 2.90 -21.24 18.08
N GLU A 129 2.19 -21.12 16.96
CA GLU A 129 2.79 -20.68 15.69
C GLU A 129 3.27 -19.23 15.77
N LEU A 130 2.46 -18.34 16.36
CA LEU A 130 2.84 -16.95 16.61
C LEU A 130 4.09 -16.83 17.50
N ALA A 131 4.15 -17.63 18.56
CA ALA A 131 5.28 -17.68 19.47
C ALA A 131 6.56 -18.16 18.76
N ALA A 132 6.45 -19.21 17.94
CA ALA A 132 7.55 -19.73 17.14
C ALA A 132 8.07 -18.69 16.14
N TYR A 133 7.17 -18.04 15.38
CA TYR A 133 7.55 -17.01 14.41
C TYR A 133 8.21 -15.79 15.06
N LEU A 134 7.74 -15.38 16.24
CA LEU A 134 8.34 -14.27 17.00
C LEU A 134 9.58 -14.64 17.80
N GLY A 135 9.96 -15.91 17.88
CA GLY A 135 11.05 -16.38 18.75
C GLY A 135 10.78 -16.11 20.24
N CYS A 136 9.54 -16.28 20.70
CA CYS A 136 9.16 -15.99 22.09
C CYS A 136 8.31 -17.11 22.71
N THR A 137 7.91 -16.96 23.98
CA THR A 137 7.05 -17.95 24.64
C THR A 137 5.56 -17.72 24.31
N VAL A 138 4.77 -18.79 24.34
CA VAL A 138 3.30 -18.71 24.24
C VAL A 138 2.70 -17.77 25.29
N ARG A 139 3.28 -17.74 26.51
CA ARG A 139 2.88 -16.80 27.57
C ARG A 139 3.07 -15.34 27.15
N SER A 140 4.15 -15.04 26.43
CA SER A 140 4.40 -13.70 25.89
C SER A 140 3.34 -13.28 24.87
N ILE A 141 2.84 -14.22 24.04
CA ILE A 141 1.73 -13.96 23.11
C ILE A 141 0.46 -13.59 23.87
N TYR A 142 0.07 -14.36 24.89
CA TYR A 142 -1.11 -14.03 25.70
C TYR A 142 -0.98 -12.68 26.42
N ASN A 143 0.18 -12.39 26.99
CA ASN A 143 0.46 -11.11 27.64
C ASN A 143 0.39 -9.94 26.63
N ALA A 144 0.92 -10.14 25.42
CA ALA A 144 0.86 -9.14 24.35
C ALA A 144 -0.58 -8.89 23.89
N ASN A 145 -1.37 -9.94 23.71
CA ASN A 145 -2.79 -9.84 23.36
C ASN A 145 -3.62 -9.13 24.43
N ALA A 146 -3.38 -9.45 25.70
CA ALA A 146 -4.02 -8.75 26.81
C ALA A 146 -3.74 -7.24 26.75
N LYS A 147 -2.50 -6.83 26.44
CA LYS A 147 -2.13 -5.42 26.30
C LYS A 147 -2.67 -4.77 25.03
N LEU A 148 -2.69 -5.47 23.91
CA LEU A 148 -3.31 -4.99 22.68
C LEU A 148 -4.79 -4.69 22.88
N GLN A 149 -5.51 -5.60 23.56
CA GLN A 149 -6.92 -5.42 23.89
C GLN A 149 -7.13 -4.31 24.92
N GLU A 150 -6.38 -4.31 26.04
CA GLU A 150 -6.47 -3.26 27.07
C GLU A 150 -6.24 -1.86 26.48
N TYR A 151 -5.36 -1.75 25.49
CA TYR A 151 -5.03 -0.47 24.86
C TYR A 151 -5.93 -0.12 23.66
N GLY A 152 -6.89 -1.00 23.32
CA GLY A 152 -7.88 -0.76 22.27
C GLY A 152 -7.39 -0.97 20.83
N TYR A 153 -6.29 -1.69 20.60
CA TYR A 153 -5.80 -1.99 19.25
C TYR A 153 -6.52 -3.16 18.60
N ILE A 154 -7.03 -4.08 19.40
CA ILE A 154 -7.74 -5.28 18.93
C ILE A 154 -8.91 -5.62 19.85
N MET A 155 -9.84 -6.40 19.33
CA MET A 155 -10.75 -7.23 20.13
C MET A 155 -10.30 -8.69 20.02
N LEU A 156 -10.22 -9.39 21.16
CA LEU A 156 -9.83 -10.80 21.22
C LEU A 156 -11.06 -11.66 21.50
N CYS A 157 -11.25 -12.71 20.71
CA CYS A 157 -12.27 -13.73 20.97
C CYS A 157 -11.64 -15.11 21.04
N LYS A 158 -12.15 -16.01 21.88
CA LYS A 158 -11.73 -17.42 21.85
C LYS A 158 -12.47 -18.10 20.71
N ASP A 159 -11.78 -18.94 19.94
CA ASP A 159 -12.36 -19.67 18.80
C ASP A 159 -13.50 -20.61 19.24
N GLY A 160 -13.46 -21.12 20.47
CA GLY A 160 -14.52 -21.95 21.06
C GLY A 160 -14.61 -23.36 20.48
N LEU A 161 -14.21 -23.55 19.21
CA LEU A 161 -14.25 -24.81 18.48
C LEU A 161 -12.90 -25.56 18.57
N THR A 162 -11.78 -24.89 18.29
CA THR A 162 -10.46 -25.50 18.45
C THR A 162 -9.82 -25.11 19.77
N ARG A 163 -9.28 -26.11 20.49
CA ARG A 163 -8.54 -25.85 21.74
C ARG A 163 -7.33 -24.97 21.42
N ASN A 164 -7.13 -23.96 22.27
CA ASN A 164 -5.99 -23.05 22.23
C ASN A 164 -5.86 -22.16 20.99
N HIS A 165 -6.92 -21.90 20.22
CA HIS A 165 -6.90 -20.86 19.19
C HIS A 165 -7.76 -19.66 19.60
N PHE A 166 -7.53 -18.54 18.92
CA PHE A 166 -8.26 -17.31 19.15
C PHE A 166 -8.53 -16.57 17.83
N HIS A 167 -9.44 -15.62 17.88
CA HIS A 167 -9.72 -14.69 16.81
C HIS A 167 -9.33 -13.28 17.24
N VAL A 168 -8.97 -12.46 16.27
CA VAL A 168 -8.62 -11.06 16.46
C VAL A 168 -9.46 -10.23 15.52
N ILE A 169 -10.03 -9.15 16.02
CA ILE A 169 -10.57 -8.08 15.18
C ILE A 169 -9.65 -6.87 15.35
N LEU A 170 -9.07 -6.39 14.24
CA LEU A 170 -8.24 -5.19 14.21
C LEU A 170 -9.11 -3.94 14.39
N ALA A 171 -8.77 -3.09 15.36
CA ALA A 171 -9.49 -1.83 15.56
C ALA A 171 -9.24 -0.87 14.39
N GLU A 172 -10.28 -0.10 14.02
CA GLU A 172 -10.27 0.92 12.96
C GLU A 172 -9.99 0.38 11.55
N TYR A 173 -9.96 -0.94 11.33
CA TYR A 173 -9.52 -1.54 10.05
C TYR A 173 -10.42 -1.20 8.86
N ASP A 174 -11.74 -1.16 9.10
CA ASP A 174 -12.77 -0.71 8.17
C ASP A 174 -12.53 0.73 7.65
N THR A 175 -11.92 1.58 8.47
CA THR A 175 -11.63 2.97 8.10
C THR A 175 -10.35 3.18 7.29
N TYR A 176 -9.52 2.15 7.11
CA TYR A 176 -8.19 2.30 6.49
C TYR A 176 -8.27 2.79 5.04
N ALA A 177 -9.25 2.28 4.28
CA ALA A 177 -9.43 2.60 2.87
C ALA A 177 -10.30 3.84 2.62
N LEU A 178 -10.87 4.44 3.66
CA LEU A 178 -11.72 5.63 3.53
C LEU A 178 -10.90 6.84 3.08
N THR A 179 -11.56 7.77 2.38
CA THR A 179 -10.93 9.04 2.01
C THR A 179 -10.79 9.95 3.23
N ALA A 180 -9.96 10.99 3.13
CA ALA A 180 -9.82 11.97 4.21
C ALA A 180 -11.15 12.70 4.52
N LYS A 181 -12.05 12.85 3.52
CA LYS A 181 -13.37 13.45 3.70
C LYS A 181 -14.28 12.55 4.54
N ASP A 182 -14.16 11.24 4.36
CA ASP A 182 -14.96 10.23 5.07
C ASP A 182 -14.34 9.82 6.42
N GLY A 183 -13.38 10.61 6.92
CA GLY A 183 -12.69 10.34 8.19
C GLY A 183 -11.49 9.40 8.11
N GLY A 184 -11.16 8.88 6.92
CA GLY A 184 -10.02 8.01 6.70
C GLY A 184 -8.68 8.66 7.03
N ARG A 185 -7.75 7.86 7.58
CA ARG A 185 -6.37 8.27 7.91
C ARG A 185 -5.30 7.60 7.06
N GLY A 186 -5.73 6.71 6.16
CA GLY A 186 -4.88 5.97 5.24
C GLY A 186 -4.12 4.81 5.90
N TYR A 187 -3.49 4.01 5.05
CA TYR A 187 -2.65 2.88 5.42
C TYR A 187 -1.31 2.93 4.68
N ALA A 188 -0.34 2.15 5.14
CA ALA A 188 0.89 1.83 4.42
C ALA A 188 0.86 0.38 3.93
N THR A 189 1.60 0.08 2.86
CA THR A 189 1.71 -1.27 2.30
C THR A 189 3.07 -1.86 2.67
N PHE A 190 3.08 -2.83 3.58
CA PHE A 190 4.29 -3.59 3.91
C PHE A 190 4.28 -4.93 3.21
N ASN A 191 5.46 -5.46 2.89
CA ASN A 191 5.62 -6.79 2.32
C ASN A 191 6.18 -7.78 3.35
N LEU A 192 6.03 -9.08 3.06
CA LEU A 192 6.47 -10.15 3.95
C LEU A 192 7.98 -10.13 4.22
N PRO A 193 8.87 -9.86 3.23
CA PRO A 193 10.29 -9.70 3.50
C PRO A 193 10.61 -8.60 4.54
N PHE A 194 9.88 -7.48 4.52
CA PHE A 194 10.02 -6.45 5.55
C PHE A 194 9.61 -6.99 6.93
N LEU A 195 8.50 -7.72 7.03
CA LEU A 195 8.05 -8.32 8.28
C LEU A 195 9.09 -9.31 8.85
N ASP A 196 9.64 -10.18 8.00
CA ASP A 196 10.60 -11.21 8.41
C ASP A 196 11.87 -10.59 9.02
N GLU A 197 12.35 -9.47 8.49
CA GLU A 197 13.47 -8.73 9.10
C GLU A 197 13.04 -7.93 10.34
N LEU A 198 11.83 -7.37 10.33
CA LEU A 198 11.30 -6.60 11.45
C LEU A 198 11.17 -7.44 12.74
N VAL A 199 10.74 -8.70 12.62
CA VAL A 199 10.57 -9.58 13.78
C VAL A 199 11.90 -9.97 14.43
N LYS A 200 13.02 -9.84 13.72
CA LYS A 200 14.38 -10.11 14.25
C LYS A 200 14.94 -8.97 15.11
N LEU A 201 14.32 -7.79 15.11
CA LEU A 201 14.84 -6.62 15.85
C LEU A 201 14.62 -6.74 17.37
N ASP A 202 15.69 -6.69 18.15
CA ASP A 202 15.58 -6.78 19.62
C ASP A 202 15.34 -5.43 20.29
N ASP A 203 15.95 -4.35 19.80
CA ASP A 203 15.81 -3.03 20.40
C ASP A 203 14.46 -2.38 20.05
N LEU A 204 13.69 -2.05 21.08
CA LEU A 204 12.37 -1.45 20.94
C LEU A 204 12.40 -0.04 20.31
N ASN A 205 13.46 0.74 20.51
CA ASN A 205 13.58 2.06 19.90
C ASN A 205 13.98 1.94 18.43
N GLN A 206 14.86 0.99 18.09
CA GLN A 206 15.15 0.66 16.69
C GLN A 206 13.87 0.27 15.95
N LEU A 207 13.08 -0.65 16.53
CA LEU A 207 11.78 -1.06 15.99
C LEU A 207 10.84 0.14 15.75
N ARG A 208 10.73 1.04 16.72
CA ARG A 208 9.89 2.24 16.61
C ARG A 208 10.34 3.18 15.51
N ILE A 209 11.64 3.43 15.41
CA ILE A 209 12.22 4.32 14.41
C ILE A 209 12.02 3.70 13.01
N TYR A 210 12.35 2.43 12.82
CA TYR A 210 12.22 1.75 11.53
C TYR A 210 10.77 1.69 11.03
N LEU A 211 9.83 1.38 11.91
CA LEU A 211 8.40 1.41 11.54
C LEU A 211 7.95 2.82 11.17
N ARG A 212 8.42 3.85 11.88
CA ARG A 212 8.05 5.23 11.59
C ARG A 212 8.64 5.70 10.26
N THR A 213 9.91 5.41 10.02
CA THR A 213 10.58 5.71 8.77
C THR A 213 9.96 4.96 7.59
N ALA A 214 9.58 3.70 7.77
CA ALA A 214 8.87 2.93 6.73
C ALA A 214 7.51 3.56 6.37
N LEU A 215 6.76 4.08 7.36
CA LEU A 215 5.50 4.80 7.11
C LEU A 215 5.70 6.09 6.29
N ASP A 216 6.79 6.82 6.56
CA ASP A 216 7.10 8.05 5.85
C ASP A 216 7.54 7.74 4.40
N LEU A 217 8.39 6.72 4.23
CA LEU A 217 8.91 6.30 2.92
C LEU A 217 7.85 5.64 2.03
N ASP A 218 6.84 4.95 2.58
CA ASP A 218 5.75 4.30 1.83
C ASP A 218 5.02 5.26 0.87
N THR A 219 5.05 6.57 1.16
CA THR A 219 4.49 7.60 0.28
C THR A 219 5.27 7.80 -1.03
N ASN A 220 6.52 7.36 -1.09
CA ASN A 220 7.43 7.55 -2.22
C ASN A 220 7.28 6.42 -3.25
N ARG A 221 6.33 6.60 -4.17
CA ARG A 221 6.03 5.63 -5.24
C ARG A 221 7.03 5.65 -6.40
N ASN A 222 7.80 6.73 -6.57
CA ASN A 222 8.67 6.86 -7.74
C ASN A 222 9.88 5.91 -7.62
N PRO A 223 10.01 4.88 -8.48
CA PRO A 223 11.08 3.88 -8.38
C PRO A 223 12.49 4.49 -8.52
N GLU A 224 12.64 5.60 -9.25
CA GLU A 224 13.92 6.29 -9.47
C GLU A 224 14.39 7.04 -8.22
N LYS A 225 13.46 7.45 -7.34
CA LYS A 225 13.83 8.15 -6.10
C LYS A 225 14.41 7.16 -5.11
N LYS A 226 15.58 7.49 -4.56
CA LYS A 226 16.16 6.75 -3.44
C LYS A 226 15.21 6.74 -2.23
N LEU A 227 15.15 5.61 -1.54
CA LEU A 227 14.35 5.42 -0.32
C LEU A 227 15.16 5.85 0.91
N VAL A 228 15.39 7.16 1.02
CA VAL A 228 16.24 7.74 2.06
C VAL A 228 15.43 8.72 2.90
N ALA A 229 15.55 8.60 4.22
CA ALA A 229 14.97 9.53 5.17
C ALA A 229 16.06 10.05 6.13
N THR A 230 16.32 11.36 6.07
CA THR A 230 17.22 12.05 7.00
C THR A 230 16.38 12.72 8.09
N THR A 231 16.55 12.30 9.34
CA THR A 231 15.76 12.79 10.46
C THR A 231 16.65 13.33 11.58
N PRO A 232 16.48 14.61 11.98
CA PRO A 232 17.18 15.16 13.14
C PRO A 232 16.86 14.41 14.45
N TYR A 233 17.83 14.31 15.36
CA TYR A 233 17.59 13.71 16.67
C TYR A 233 16.49 14.45 17.46
N SER A 234 16.38 15.77 17.26
CA SER A 234 15.31 16.59 17.85
C SER A 234 13.92 16.09 17.44
N THR A 235 13.73 15.74 16.17
CA THR A 235 12.48 15.19 15.62
C THR A 235 12.19 13.79 16.16
N LEU A 236 13.18 12.89 16.18
CA LEU A 236 13.00 11.53 16.74
C LEU A 236 12.55 11.57 18.21
N ARG A 237 13.12 12.49 19.00
CA ARG A 237 12.78 12.70 20.41
C ARG A 237 11.35 13.21 20.64
N ARG A 238 10.65 13.70 19.60
CA ARG A 238 9.26 14.14 19.73
C ARG A 238 8.31 12.97 19.94
N TYR A 239 8.60 11.78 19.40
CA TYR A 239 7.74 10.59 19.53
C TYR A 239 8.37 9.45 20.37
N LEU A 240 9.69 9.42 20.52
CA LEU A 240 10.37 8.45 21.37
C LEU A 240 10.19 8.75 22.88
N PRO A 241 10.42 7.77 23.77
CA PRO A 241 10.48 8.00 25.21
C PRO A 241 11.48 9.10 25.61
N ARG A 242 11.20 9.82 26.72
CA ARG A 242 12.01 10.97 27.17
C ARG A 242 13.49 10.63 27.43
N TYR A 243 13.78 9.38 27.80
CA TYR A 243 15.15 8.91 28.06
C TYR A 243 15.99 8.73 26.79
N CYS A 244 15.38 8.72 25.59
CA CYS A 244 16.07 8.52 24.32
C CYS A 244 16.86 9.77 23.92
N LYS A 245 18.00 10.00 24.57
CA LYS A 245 19.01 10.99 24.14
C LYS A 245 19.71 10.51 22.85
N PRO A 246 20.38 11.40 22.08
CA PRO A 246 21.06 11.03 20.84
C PRO A 246 21.97 9.79 20.97
N GLY A 247 22.76 9.68 22.04
CA GLY A 247 23.61 8.49 22.27
C GLY A 247 22.82 7.18 22.43
N ILE A 248 21.63 7.22 23.07
CA ILE A 248 20.75 6.04 23.20
C ILE A 248 20.15 5.68 21.83
N ILE A 249 19.78 6.68 21.03
CA ILE A 249 19.26 6.47 19.67
C ILE A 249 20.34 5.84 18.79
N ARG A 250 21.56 6.38 18.82
CA ARG A 250 22.70 5.82 18.09
C ARG A 250 22.93 4.37 18.48
N LYS A 251 23.05 4.08 19.78
CA LYS A 251 23.23 2.71 20.28
C LYS A 251 22.14 1.75 19.80
N ALA A 252 20.88 2.17 19.85
CA ALA A 252 19.76 1.36 19.36
C ALA A 252 19.90 1.05 17.86
N LEU A 253 20.22 2.06 17.06
CA LEU A 253 20.35 1.95 15.60
C LEU A 253 21.68 1.34 15.12
N SER A 254 22.68 1.20 16.00
CA SER A 254 23.94 0.52 15.68
C SER A 254 23.80 -0.99 15.54
N SER A 255 22.69 -1.57 16.00
CA SER A 255 22.41 -3.00 15.83
C SER A 255 22.19 -3.31 14.35
N VAL A 256 22.89 -4.32 13.83
CA VAL A 256 22.84 -4.72 12.42
C VAL A 256 21.41 -5.14 12.03
N SER A 257 20.95 -4.66 10.88
CA SER A 257 19.66 -5.00 10.30
C SER A 257 19.72 -4.83 8.79
N ASN A 258 19.06 -5.72 8.05
CA ASN A 258 18.99 -5.61 6.59
C ASN A 258 17.96 -4.57 6.12
N LEU A 259 17.00 -4.18 6.96
CA LEU A 259 15.94 -3.23 6.58
C LEU A 259 16.46 -1.86 6.13
N PHE A 260 17.47 -1.34 6.84
CA PHE A 260 17.98 0.00 6.62
C PHE A 260 19.50 0.04 6.79
N HIS A 261 20.17 0.67 5.84
CA HIS A 261 21.52 1.17 6.04
C HIS A 261 21.46 2.48 6.82
N VAL A 262 22.18 2.54 7.95
CA VAL A 262 22.14 3.65 8.90
C VAL A 262 23.41 4.49 8.79
N ILE A 263 23.25 5.80 8.58
CA ILE A 263 24.35 6.77 8.55
C ILE A 263 24.11 7.80 9.64
N PHE A 264 25.09 7.98 10.53
CA PHE A 264 25.01 8.96 11.61
C PHE A 264 25.73 10.25 11.23
N SER A 265 25.08 11.39 11.43
CA SER A 265 25.72 12.71 11.45
C SER A 265 25.70 13.26 12.89
N GLU A 266 26.25 14.44 13.15
CA GLU A 266 26.22 15.07 14.48
C GLU A 266 24.80 15.32 14.99
N GLU A 267 23.92 15.86 14.13
CA GLU A 267 22.58 16.32 14.51
C GLU A 267 21.43 15.43 14.01
N SER A 268 21.71 14.49 13.11
CA SER A 268 20.70 13.65 12.48
C SER A 268 21.14 12.21 12.27
N VAL A 269 20.17 11.39 11.89
CA VAL A 269 20.41 10.05 11.35
C VAL A 269 19.74 9.93 10.00
N THR A 270 20.43 9.31 9.06
CA THR A 270 19.94 9.00 7.73
C THR A 270 19.71 7.50 7.62
N LEU A 271 18.50 7.12 7.23
CA LEU A 271 18.09 5.74 7.04
C LEU A 271 17.79 5.52 5.56
N GLN A 272 18.53 4.59 4.95
CA GLN A 272 18.32 4.18 3.56
C GLN A 272 17.73 2.77 3.53
N MET A 273 16.51 2.66 3.03
CA MET A 273 15.83 1.36 2.88
C MET A 273 16.32 0.63 1.63
N GLU A 274 16.54 -0.67 1.74
CA GLU A 274 16.74 -1.53 0.57
C GLU A 274 15.40 -1.66 -0.20
N PRO A 275 15.36 -1.41 -1.53
CA PRO A 275 14.11 -1.41 -2.31
C PRO A 275 13.26 -2.67 -2.18
N ALA A 276 13.88 -3.84 -1.96
CA ALA A 276 13.18 -5.11 -1.76
C ALA A 276 12.23 -5.09 -0.55
N TYR A 277 12.46 -4.24 0.45
CA TYR A 277 11.60 -4.11 1.63
C TYR A 277 10.52 -3.03 1.49
N HIS A 278 10.48 -2.29 0.38
CA HIS A 278 9.50 -1.25 0.15
C HIS A 278 8.20 -1.81 -0.44
N GLY A 279 7.30 -2.26 0.44
CA GLY A 279 6.12 -3.03 0.06
C GLY A 279 5.28 -2.41 -1.06
N LYS A 280 5.05 -1.09 -1.06
CA LYS A 280 4.25 -0.44 -2.12
C LYS A 280 4.87 -0.51 -3.51
N ARG A 281 6.20 -0.34 -3.62
CA ARG A 281 6.92 -0.35 -4.91
C ARG A 281 7.00 -1.78 -5.46
N VAL A 282 7.33 -2.73 -4.58
CA VAL A 282 7.39 -4.14 -4.97
C VAL A 282 6.01 -4.65 -5.39
N LEU A 283 4.93 -4.23 -4.70
CA LEU A 283 3.56 -4.55 -5.11
C LEU A 283 3.22 -3.99 -6.49
N GLU A 284 3.53 -2.72 -6.75
CA GLU A 284 3.25 -2.07 -8.05
C GLU A 284 4.07 -2.72 -9.19
N MET A 285 5.32 -3.07 -8.93
CA MET A 285 6.18 -3.80 -9.86
C MET A 285 5.62 -5.20 -10.16
N ASN A 286 5.32 -5.99 -9.12
CA ASN A 286 4.74 -7.32 -9.27
C ASN A 286 3.38 -7.29 -9.98
N ASN A 287 2.54 -6.29 -9.69
CA ASN A 287 1.27 -6.12 -10.41
C ASN A 287 1.50 -5.86 -11.90
N THR A 288 2.50 -5.04 -12.25
CA THR A 288 2.84 -4.76 -13.66
C THR A 288 3.33 -6.03 -14.36
N GLU A 289 4.22 -6.79 -13.74
CA GLU A 289 4.73 -8.07 -14.26
C GLU A 289 3.62 -9.12 -14.41
N ASN A 290 2.74 -9.23 -13.40
CA ASN A 290 1.60 -10.13 -13.42
C ASN A 290 0.59 -9.74 -14.51
N ALA A 291 0.31 -8.45 -14.70
CA ALA A 291 -0.59 -7.96 -15.75
C ALA A 291 -0.06 -8.31 -17.13
N THR A 292 1.24 -8.10 -17.38
CA THR A 292 1.90 -8.49 -18.63
C THR A 292 1.83 -10.01 -18.85
N SER A 293 2.17 -10.79 -17.82
CA SER A 293 2.15 -12.25 -17.87
C SER A 293 0.75 -12.83 -18.12
N LEU A 294 -0.28 -12.22 -17.53
CA LEU A 294 -1.68 -12.59 -17.75
C LEU A 294 -2.13 -12.20 -19.15
N ARG A 295 -1.80 -10.99 -19.61
CA ARG A 295 -2.13 -10.55 -20.98
C ARG A 295 -1.58 -11.51 -22.02
N SER A 296 -0.28 -11.82 -21.96
CA SER A 296 0.33 -12.78 -22.88
C SER A 296 -0.30 -14.18 -22.75
N TYR A 297 -0.69 -14.59 -21.55
CA TYR A 297 -1.37 -15.88 -21.35
C TYR A 297 -2.75 -15.91 -22.04
N PHE A 298 -3.57 -14.87 -21.88
CA PHE A 298 -4.88 -14.76 -22.52
C PHE A 298 -4.78 -14.62 -24.04
N GLU A 299 -3.85 -13.82 -24.55
CA GLU A 299 -3.59 -13.69 -25.99
C GLU A 299 -3.20 -15.04 -26.61
N ASN A 300 -2.36 -15.82 -25.94
CA ASN A 300 -1.98 -17.16 -26.39
C ASN A 300 -3.17 -18.13 -26.36
N LEU A 301 -4.02 -18.05 -25.33
CA LEU A 301 -5.26 -18.82 -25.25
C LEU A 301 -6.18 -18.48 -26.41
N ASP A 302 -6.49 -17.21 -26.62
CA ASP A 302 -7.40 -16.74 -27.66
C ASP A 302 -6.89 -17.10 -29.07
N ALA A 303 -5.59 -16.96 -29.30
CA ALA A 303 -4.98 -17.33 -30.59
C ALA A 303 -5.04 -18.85 -30.85
N ALA A 304 -4.81 -19.69 -29.83
CA ALA A 304 -4.97 -21.14 -29.95
C ALA A 304 -6.44 -21.53 -30.19
N MET A 305 -7.37 -20.91 -29.46
CA MET A 305 -8.82 -21.10 -29.64
C MET A 305 -9.27 -20.74 -31.06
N GLN A 306 -8.84 -19.59 -31.59
CA GLN A 306 -9.16 -19.14 -32.95
C GLN A 306 -8.65 -20.13 -34.00
N ARG A 307 -7.38 -20.55 -33.92
CA ARG A 307 -6.82 -21.56 -34.84
C ARG A 307 -7.58 -22.87 -34.78
N MET A 308 -7.96 -23.33 -33.58
CA MET A 308 -8.76 -24.54 -33.39
C MET A 308 -10.16 -24.43 -34.00
N ASN A 309 -10.81 -23.27 -33.86
CA ASN A 309 -12.11 -23.01 -34.47
C ASN A 309 -12.01 -22.96 -36.00
N ASP A 310 -11.00 -22.26 -36.54
CA ASP A 310 -10.75 -22.17 -37.98
C ASP A 310 -10.49 -23.54 -38.60
N SER A 311 -9.66 -24.37 -37.96
CA SER A 311 -9.43 -25.75 -38.40
C SER A 311 -10.71 -26.57 -38.41
N SER A 312 -11.57 -26.38 -37.41
CA SER A 312 -12.87 -27.06 -37.33
C SER A 312 -13.89 -26.57 -38.36
N LEU A 313 -13.81 -25.31 -38.79
CA LEU A 313 -14.66 -24.73 -39.83
C LEU A 313 -14.20 -25.12 -41.23
N LYS A 314 -12.88 -25.17 -41.47
CA LYS A 314 -12.25 -25.52 -42.75
C LYS A 314 -12.05 -27.03 -42.93
N GLU A 315 -12.44 -27.85 -41.96
CA GLU A 315 -12.25 -29.31 -41.95
C GLU A 315 -10.79 -29.74 -42.15
N THR A 316 -9.86 -29.00 -41.54
CA THR A 316 -8.41 -29.27 -41.61
C THR A 316 -7.88 -29.85 -40.30
N LYS A 317 -6.74 -30.54 -40.36
CA LYS A 317 -6.11 -31.13 -39.16
C LYS A 317 -5.60 -30.02 -38.24
N ALA A 318 -6.09 -30.03 -36.99
CA ALA A 318 -5.65 -29.10 -35.96
C ALA A 318 -4.18 -29.35 -35.55
N LYS A 319 -3.47 -28.29 -35.17
CA LYS A 319 -2.09 -28.38 -34.67
C LYS A 319 -2.08 -29.01 -33.28
N GLN A 320 -1.29 -30.07 -33.09
CA GLN A 320 -1.19 -30.79 -31.82
C GLN A 320 -0.74 -29.88 -30.67
N THR A 321 0.16 -28.93 -30.94
CA THR A 321 0.65 -27.96 -29.95
C THR A 321 -0.46 -27.11 -29.35
N ASP A 322 -1.45 -26.71 -30.15
CA ASP A 322 -2.60 -25.92 -29.68
C ASP A 322 -3.55 -26.78 -28.84
N ILE A 323 -3.73 -28.05 -29.22
CA ILE A 323 -4.52 -29.02 -28.45
C ILE A 323 -3.90 -29.24 -27.07
N ASP A 324 -2.59 -29.53 -27.04
CA ASP A 324 -1.86 -29.81 -25.80
C ASP A 324 -1.87 -28.58 -24.88
N PHE A 325 -1.68 -27.38 -25.42
CA PHE A 325 -1.73 -26.14 -24.65
C PHE A 325 -3.10 -25.89 -24.00
N LEU A 326 -4.19 -26.03 -24.76
CA LEU A 326 -5.54 -25.84 -24.23
C LEU A 326 -5.92 -26.92 -23.20
N ASN A 327 -5.48 -28.17 -23.42
CA ASN A 327 -5.67 -29.26 -22.47
C ASN A 327 -4.90 -29.02 -21.16
N GLN A 328 -3.64 -28.56 -21.23
CA GLN A 328 -2.85 -28.19 -20.06
C GLN A 328 -3.46 -27.01 -19.30
N ALA A 329 -4.05 -26.05 -20.03
CA ALA A 329 -4.80 -24.95 -19.45
C ALA A 329 -6.18 -25.39 -18.91
N GLY A 330 -6.61 -26.63 -19.12
CA GLY A 330 -7.90 -27.16 -18.69
C GLY A 330 -9.10 -26.52 -19.41
N ILE A 331 -8.93 -25.99 -20.62
CA ILE A 331 -9.97 -25.32 -21.39
C ILE A 331 -10.67 -26.35 -22.28
N VAL A 332 -12.01 -26.47 -22.16
CA VAL A 332 -12.82 -27.34 -23.02
C VAL A 332 -13.68 -26.57 -24.01
N LYS A 333 -13.98 -27.18 -25.16
CA LYS A 333 -14.92 -26.58 -26.13
C LYS A 333 -16.30 -26.42 -25.51
N GLN A 334 -16.90 -25.25 -25.69
CA GLN A 334 -18.27 -24.96 -25.25
C GLN A 334 -19.29 -25.44 -26.29
N GLN A 335 -20.49 -25.79 -25.84
CA GLN A 335 -21.58 -26.23 -26.70
C GLN A 335 -22.24 -25.03 -27.38
N GLY A 336 -22.15 -24.94 -28.71
CA GLY A 336 -22.94 -24.01 -29.52
C GLY A 336 -24.21 -24.65 -30.06
N ILE A 337 -24.99 -23.87 -30.82
CA ILE A 337 -26.30 -24.29 -31.37
C ILE A 337 -26.17 -25.53 -32.28
N ASN A 338 -25.09 -25.63 -33.09
CA ASN A 338 -24.90 -26.74 -34.04
C ASN A 338 -23.54 -27.46 -33.93
N LYS A 339 -22.52 -26.88 -33.29
CA LYS A 339 -21.17 -27.45 -33.11
C LYS A 339 -20.52 -26.92 -31.83
N LYS A 340 -19.53 -27.64 -31.29
CA LYS A 340 -18.72 -27.18 -30.15
C LYS A 340 -17.56 -26.30 -30.62
N PHE A 341 -17.45 -25.11 -30.06
CA PHE A 341 -16.39 -24.13 -30.38
C PHE A 341 -15.77 -23.58 -29.10
N TYR A 342 -14.57 -23.02 -29.23
CA TYR A 342 -13.98 -22.18 -28.21
C TYR A 342 -14.49 -20.75 -28.35
N VAL A 343 -14.70 -20.07 -27.23
CA VAL A 343 -15.06 -18.65 -27.18
C VAL A 343 -13.88 -17.88 -26.57
N PRO A 344 -13.29 -16.88 -27.26
CA PRO A 344 -12.21 -16.08 -26.69
C PRO A 344 -12.64 -15.26 -25.48
N PHE A 345 -11.70 -14.97 -24.59
CA PHE A 345 -11.93 -14.02 -23.51
C PHE A 345 -11.95 -12.59 -24.08
N ARG A 346 -12.94 -11.78 -23.68
CA ARG A 346 -13.01 -10.35 -24.06
C ARG A 346 -12.69 -9.50 -22.83
N LEU A 347 -11.41 -9.44 -22.47
CA LEU A 347 -10.95 -8.71 -21.29
C LEU A 347 -10.49 -7.30 -21.62
N THR A 348 -10.72 -6.39 -20.68
CA THR A 348 -10.28 -5.00 -20.69
C THR A 348 -8.97 -4.81 -19.92
N ASP A 349 -8.30 -3.66 -20.07
CA ASP A 349 -7.12 -3.31 -19.27
C ASP A 349 -7.41 -3.31 -17.75
N SER A 350 -8.64 -2.92 -17.36
CA SER A 350 -9.09 -3.03 -15.97
C SER A 350 -9.16 -4.46 -15.47
N ASP A 351 -9.63 -5.40 -16.31
CA ASP A 351 -9.70 -6.82 -15.91
C ASP A 351 -8.29 -7.38 -15.66
N TYR A 352 -7.32 -7.05 -16.53
CA TYR A 352 -5.92 -7.46 -16.31
C TYR A 352 -5.34 -6.86 -15.04
N SER A 353 -5.66 -5.59 -14.74
CA SER A 353 -5.21 -4.92 -13.52
C SER A 353 -5.77 -5.61 -12.26
N ASP A 354 -7.05 -5.97 -12.27
CA ASP A 354 -7.70 -6.68 -11.17
C ASP A 354 -7.13 -8.10 -10.98
N LEU A 355 -6.96 -8.85 -12.07
CA LEU A 355 -6.37 -10.19 -12.03
C LEU A 355 -4.90 -10.16 -11.58
N ALA A 356 -4.14 -9.14 -11.98
CA ALA A 356 -2.77 -8.95 -11.54
C ALA A 356 -2.67 -8.69 -10.03
N LEU A 357 -3.59 -7.90 -9.47
CA LEU A 357 -3.67 -7.69 -8.03
C LEU A 357 -3.99 -8.99 -7.29
N LEU A 358 -4.89 -9.83 -7.84
CA LEU A 358 -5.16 -11.16 -7.30
C LEU A 358 -3.92 -12.06 -7.39
N ALA A 359 -3.17 -12.02 -8.48
CA ALA A 359 -1.95 -12.81 -8.65
C ALA A 359 -0.86 -12.40 -7.64
N SER A 360 -0.75 -11.11 -7.30
CA SER A 360 0.15 -10.65 -6.24
C SER A 360 -0.28 -11.11 -4.83
N THR A 361 -1.58 -11.38 -4.64
CA THR A 361 -2.15 -11.82 -3.36
C THR A 361 -2.11 -13.34 -3.20
N TYR A 362 -2.53 -14.09 -4.23
CA TYR A 362 -2.75 -15.55 -4.18
C TYR A 362 -1.77 -16.37 -5.03
N SER A 363 -0.84 -15.73 -5.74
CA SER A 363 0.04 -16.25 -6.80
C SER A 363 -0.59 -16.30 -8.20
N LEU A 364 0.27 -16.15 -9.22
CA LEU A 364 -0.11 -16.23 -10.62
C LEU A 364 -0.65 -17.61 -11.02
N SER A 365 -0.11 -18.69 -10.45
CA SER A 365 -0.55 -20.06 -10.73
C SER A 365 -1.95 -20.32 -10.19
N ALA A 366 -2.26 -19.86 -8.97
CA ALA A 366 -3.60 -19.98 -8.40
C ALA A 366 -4.65 -19.26 -9.25
N VAL A 367 -4.36 -18.02 -9.67
CA VAL A 367 -5.24 -17.26 -10.57
C VAL A 367 -5.44 -18.00 -11.89
N LYS A 368 -4.36 -18.52 -12.52
CA LYS A 368 -4.46 -19.30 -13.77
C LYS A 368 -5.31 -20.56 -13.64
N LYS A 369 -5.24 -21.25 -12.50
CA LYS A 369 -6.10 -22.41 -12.21
C LYS A 369 -7.58 -22.01 -12.16
N CYS A 370 -7.92 -20.87 -11.57
CA CYS A 370 -9.31 -20.38 -11.52
C CYS A 370 -9.83 -19.93 -12.90
N ILE A 371 -8.97 -19.44 -13.80
CA ILE A 371 -9.37 -19.03 -15.16
C ILE A 371 -10.04 -20.18 -15.90
N SER A 372 -9.49 -21.40 -15.81
CA SER A 372 -10.05 -22.56 -16.50
C SER A 372 -11.41 -22.97 -15.94
N TYR A 373 -11.56 -22.92 -14.61
CA TYR A 373 -12.84 -23.15 -13.95
C TYR A 373 -13.89 -22.14 -14.42
N VAL A 374 -13.55 -20.84 -14.42
CA VAL A 374 -14.46 -19.79 -14.90
C VAL A 374 -14.85 -20.04 -16.36
N TYR A 375 -13.88 -20.37 -17.22
CA TYR A 375 -14.14 -20.64 -18.63
C TYR A 375 -15.13 -21.79 -18.85
N ASN A 376 -14.95 -22.89 -18.11
CA ASN A 376 -15.72 -24.11 -18.33
C ASN A 376 -17.10 -24.05 -17.65
N ALA A 377 -17.20 -23.41 -16.48
CA ALA A 377 -18.42 -23.35 -15.69
C ALA A 377 -19.36 -22.23 -16.15
N TYR A 378 -18.83 -21.09 -16.61
CA TYR A 378 -19.65 -19.97 -17.06
C TYR A 378 -19.86 -20.06 -18.57
N LYS A 379 -21.08 -20.50 -18.95
CA LYS A 379 -21.55 -20.57 -20.33
C LYS A 379 -21.57 -19.17 -20.97
N ALA A 380 -21.37 -19.12 -22.29
CA ALA A 380 -21.47 -17.91 -23.12
C ALA A 380 -22.78 -17.11 -22.93
N ASP A 381 -23.84 -17.74 -22.40
CA ASP A 381 -25.14 -17.12 -22.16
C ASP A 381 -25.15 -16.15 -20.96
N PHE A 382 -24.15 -16.22 -20.06
CA PHE A 382 -24.02 -15.29 -18.94
C PHE A 382 -22.99 -14.20 -19.24
N LYS A 383 -23.45 -12.95 -19.28
CA LYS A 383 -22.56 -11.79 -19.37
C LYS A 383 -21.81 -11.61 -18.05
N LEU A 384 -20.57 -12.07 -18.00
CA LEU A 384 -19.68 -11.84 -16.86
C LEU A 384 -19.37 -10.34 -16.75
N GLN A 385 -19.80 -9.72 -15.65
CA GLN A 385 -19.58 -8.27 -15.44
C GLN A 385 -18.16 -7.96 -14.94
N SER A 386 -17.56 -8.85 -14.15
CA SER A 386 -16.18 -8.71 -13.65
C SER A 386 -15.58 -10.09 -13.40
N ILE A 387 -14.58 -10.46 -14.21
CA ILE A 387 -13.85 -11.73 -14.02
C ILE A 387 -13.02 -11.72 -12.73
N GLY A 388 -12.46 -10.56 -12.37
CA GLY A 388 -11.68 -10.38 -11.15
C GLY A 388 -12.50 -10.65 -9.89
N ALA A 389 -13.73 -10.13 -9.82
CA ALA A 389 -14.61 -10.38 -8.67
C ALA A 389 -14.95 -11.86 -8.51
N LEU A 390 -15.25 -12.55 -9.62
CA LEU A 390 -15.57 -13.97 -9.60
C LEU A 390 -14.37 -14.83 -9.16
N ILE A 391 -13.20 -14.61 -9.75
CA ILE A 391 -11.98 -15.34 -9.38
C ILE A 391 -11.61 -15.08 -7.92
N ARG A 392 -11.78 -13.83 -7.43
CA ARG A 392 -11.56 -13.51 -6.01
C ARG A 392 -12.44 -14.35 -5.10
N THR A 393 -13.72 -14.54 -5.43
CA THR A 393 -14.64 -15.36 -4.64
C THR A 393 -14.20 -16.82 -4.62
N ILE A 394 -13.81 -17.38 -5.76
CA ILE A 394 -13.32 -18.76 -5.86
C ILE A 394 -12.05 -18.95 -5.00
N LEU A 395 -11.07 -18.04 -5.13
CA LEU A 395 -9.82 -18.08 -4.36
C LEU A 395 -10.07 -17.98 -2.85
N LYS A 396 -11.00 -17.11 -2.42
CA LYS A 396 -11.40 -17.00 -1.01
C LYS A 396 -12.04 -18.31 -0.51
N CYS A 397 -12.88 -18.96 -1.31
CA CYS A 397 -13.51 -20.23 -0.95
C CYS A 397 -12.48 -21.37 -0.81
N GLU A 398 -11.57 -21.54 -1.79
CA GLU A 398 -10.48 -22.54 -1.71
C GLU A 398 -9.60 -22.32 -0.46
N ASP A 399 -9.27 -21.06 -0.13
CA ASP A 399 -8.49 -20.72 1.06
C ASP A 399 -9.27 -20.98 2.38
N SER A 400 -10.60 -20.85 2.37
CA SER A 400 -11.44 -21.14 3.55
C SER A 400 -11.73 -22.63 3.75
N GLU A 401 -11.88 -23.42 2.68
CA GLU A 401 -12.10 -24.88 2.78
C GLU A 401 -10.84 -25.61 3.25
N MET A 402 -9.64 -25.08 2.98
CA MET A 402 -8.39 -25.57 3.56
C MET A 402 -8.29 -25.34 5.09
N ALA A 403 -9.13 -24.47 5.67
CA ALA A 403 -9.18 -24.22 7.11
C ALA A 403 -10.25 -25.07 7.85
N SER A 404 -11.10 -25.78 7.12
CA SER A 404 -12.16 -26.62 7.70
C SER A 404 -12.49 -27.79 6.79
N LEU A 405 -11.73 -28.87 6.86
CA LEU A 405 -12.18 -30.25 6.60
C LEU A 405 -11.06 -31.23 7.00
N PRO A 406 -11.34 -32.25 7.85
CA PRO A 406 -10.51 -33.46 7.86
C PRO A 406 -10.71 -34.16 6.51
N LEU A 407 -9.61 -34.53 5.87
CA LEU A 407 -9.61 -35.43 4.72
C LEU A 407 -10.39 -36.70 5.05
N ASN A 408 -11.58 -36.84 4.47
CA ASN A 408 -12.29 -38.08 4.18
C ASN A 408 -13.63 -37.71 3.50
N VAL A 409 -13.72 -37.86 2.18
CA VAL A 409 -14.46 -38.93 1.47
C VAL A 409 -13.84 -39.08 0.08
#